data_AF-A0A143Z431-F1
#
_entry.id   AF-A0A143Z431-F1
#
_cell.length_a   1.000
_cell.length_b   1.000
_cell.length_c   1.000
_cell.angle_alpha   90.00
_cell.angle_beta   90.00
_cell.angle_gamma   90.00
#
_symmetry.space_group_name_H-M   'P 1'
#
loop_
_entity.id
_entity.type
_entity.pdbx_description
1 polymer ?
#
loop_
_entity_poly.entity_id
_entity_poly.type
_entity_poly.pdbx_seq_one_letter_code
_entity_poly.pdbx_strand_id
1 'polypeptide(L)'
;MTKNNCITEKRTFKQLTDIQRGMLEQMAKSGTYKQAEMARELGVSQPTVSRELKRGRTRQLDYKRNYYEQYIAASGARVYKENRENSHARDHNKYSAAFLAALPENLAPKKGLRIHSVDTFVHSYRKLHPDERVPCTKTVYALINAAVLPIRNID
;
A
#
# COMPACT_ATOMS: atom_id res chain seq x y z
N MET A 1 -21.17 -7.92 -30.71
CA MET A 1 -21.13 -6.67 -29.92
C MET A 1 -21.55 -6.98 -28.49
N THR A 2 -20.62 -6.97 -27.54
CA THR A 2 -20.88 -7.30 -26.13
C THR A 2 -21.52 -6.09 -25.44
N LYS A 3 -22.76 -6.22 -24.97
CA LYS A 3 -23.47 -5.17 -24.23
C LYS A 3 -22.97 -5.14 -22.79
N ASN A 4 -22.32 -4.04 -22.39
CA ASN A 4 -21.86 -3.82 -21.02
C ASN A 4 -23.04 -3.34 -20.16
N ASN A 5 -23.68 -4.25 -19.43
CA ASN A 5 -24.78 -3.96 -18.49
C ASN A 5 -24.25 -3.50 -17.12
N CYS A 6 -23.46 -2.42 -17.10
CA CYS A 6 -22.94 -1.83 -15.87
C CYS A 6 -23.73 -0.55 -15.54
N ILE A 7 -24.60 -0.61 -14.52
CA ILE A 7 -25.43 0.52 -14.05
C ILE A 7 -24.65 1.47 -13.13
N THR A 8 -23.47 1.06 -12.68
CA THR A 8 -22.62 1.86 -11.80
C THR A 8 -21.73 2.76 -12.65
N GLU A 9 -21.78 4.07 -12.44
CA GLU A 9 -20.82 4.97 -13.06
C GLU A 9 -19.40 4.58 -12.66
N LYS A 10 -18.48 4.55 -13.64
CA LYS A 10 -17.07 4.28 -13.37
C LYS A 10 -16.54 5.37 -12.42
N ARG A 11 -16.12 4.98 -11.21
CA ARG A 11 -15.43 5.90 -10.29
C ARG A 11 -14.17 6.42 -10.98
N THR A 12 -14.18 7.69 -11.35
CA THR A 12 -12.98 8.40 -11.77
C THR A 12 -12.07 8.61 -10.55
N PHE A 13 -10.76 8.43 -10.73
CA PHE A 13 -9.78 8.61 -9.68
C PHE A 13 -9.83 10.06 -9.17
N LYS A 14 -10.11 10.26 -7.88
CA LYS A 14 -10.27 11.59 -7.24
C LYS A 14 -9.01 12.00 -6.45
N GLN A 15 -7.83 11.88 -7.04
CA GLN A 15 -6.63 12.45 -6.43
C GLN A 15 -6.47 13.90 -6.92
N LEU A 16 -5.98 14.78 -6.05
CA LEU A 16 -5.70 16.16 -6.43
C LEU A 16 -4.57 16.17 -7.46
N THR A 17 -4.78 16.91 -8.55
CA THR A 17 -3.71 17.24 -9.51
C THR A 17 -2.80 18.31 -8.91
N ASP A 18 -1.61 18.48 -9.47
CA ASP A 18 -0.68 19.51 -8.98
C ASP A 18 -1.23 20.93 -9.18
N ILE A 19 -2.02 21.15 -10.23
CA ILE A 19 -2.77 22.39 -10.44
C ILE A 19 -3.77 22.61 -9.31
N GLN A 20 -4.58 21.60 -8.98
CA GLN A 20 -5.55 21.70 -7.88
C GLN A 20 -4.85 21.90 -6.53
N ARG A 21 -3.69 21.28 -6.30
CA ARG A 21 -2.88 21.52 -5.09
C ARG A 21 -2.38 22.96 -5.01
N GLY A 22 -1.94 23.54 -6.13
CA GLY A 22 -1.54 24.95 -6.20
C GLY A 22 -2.70 25.90 -5.93
N MET A 23 -3.87 25.65 -6.52
CA MET A 23 -5.10 26.40 -6.22
C MET A 23 -5.48 26.29 -4.74
N LEU A 24 -5.40 25.07 -4.17
CA LEU A 24 -5.65 24.84 -2.75
C LEU A 24 -4.68 25.61 -1.85
N GLU A 25 -3.42 25.73 -2.26
CA GLU A 25 -2.42 26.50 -1.53
C GLU A 25 -2.74 28.00 -1.52
N GLN A 26 -3.20 28.56 -2.63
CA GLN A 26 -3.64 29.95 -2.69
C GLN A 26 -4.87 30.20 -1.81
N MET A 27 -5.87 29.32 -1.86
CA MET A 27 -7.06 29.40 -1.00
C MET A 27 -6.72 29.25 0.49
N ALA A 28 -5.77 28.38 0.82
CA ALA A 28 -5.31 28.22 2.20
C ALA A 28 -4.53 29.46 2.69
N LYS A 29 -3.76 30.10 1.80
CA LYS A 29 -3.05 31.36 2.06
C LYS A 29 -3.98 32.55 2.27
N SER A 30 -5.07 32.63 1.53
CA SER A 30 -6.05 33.72 1.69
C SER A 30 -6.79 33.64 3.02
N GLY A 31 -6.95 32.45 3.59
CA GLY A 31 -7.62 32.24 4.87
C GLY A 31 -9.13 32.50 4.86
N THR A 32 -9.70 32.80 3.70
CA THR A 32 -11.12 33.17 3.52
C THR A 32 -12.04 31.97 3.35
N TYR A 33 -11.52 30.86 2.83
CA TYR A 33 -12.32 29.71 2.44
C TYR A 33 -12.44 28.67 3.56
N LYS A 34 -13.64 28.14 3.75
CA LYS A 34 -13.85 26.90 4.51
C LYS A 34 -13.49 25.69 3.65
N GLN A 35 -13.14 24.56 4.27
CA GLN A 35 -12.77 23.33 3.54
C GLN A 35 -13.86 22.83 2.57
N ALA A 36 -15.13 23.04 2.91
CA ALA A 36 -16.24 22.68 2.02
C ALA A 36 -16.29 23.57 0.76
N GLU A 37 -15.95 24.85 0.89
CA GLU A 37 -15.93 25.80 -0.22
C GLU A 37 -14.73 25.53 -1.14
N MET A 38 -13.55 25.30 -0.56
CA MET A 38 -12.37 24.86 -1.30
C MET A 38 -12.66 23.57 -2.10
N ALA A 39 -13.40 22.64 -1.50
CA ALA A 39 -13.73 21.39 -2.16
C ALA A 39 -14.71 21.58 -3.34
N ARG A 40 -15.72 22.43 -3.16
CA ARG A 40 -16.67 22.81 -4.23
C ARG A 40 -15.94 23.49 -5.39
N GLU A 41 -15.02 24.41 -5.10
CA GLU A 41 -14.22 25.12 -6.11
C GLU A 41 -13.33 24.15 -6.92
N LEU A 42 -12.70 23.19 -6.23
CA LEU A 42 -11.83 22.21 -6.86
C LEU A 42 -12.57 21.04 -7.51
N GLY A 43 -13.89 20.94 -7.35
CA GLY A 43 -14.69 19.80 -7.82
C GLY A 43 -14.38 18.49 -7.11
N VAL A 44 -13.89 18.52 -5.87
CA VAL A 44 -13.54 17.34 -5.07
C VAL A 44 -14.40 17.25 -3.81
N SER A 45 -14.31 16.13 -3.08
CA SER A 45 -15.00 16.00 -1.80
C SER A 45 -14.24 16.75 -0.69
N GLN A 46 -14.97 17.34 0.26
CA GLN A 46 -14.37 18.01 1.43
C GLN A 46 -13.37 17.14 2.20
N PRO A 47 -13.60 15.82 2.39
CA PRO A 47 -12.61 14.97 3.04
C PRO A 47 -11.30 14.81 2.24
N THR A 48 -11.33 15.03 0.93
CA THR A 48 -10.12 15.03 0.10
C THR A 48 -9.26 16.25 0.40
N VAL A 49 -9.87 17.44 0.44
CA VAL A 49 -9.22 18.69 0.86
C VAL A 49 -8.67 18.58 2.28
N SER A 50 -9.48 18.09 3.22
CA SER A 50 -9.07 17.94 4.62
C SER A 50 -7.81 17.06 4.77
N ARG A 51 -7.77 15.92 4.08
CA ARG A 51 -6.60 15.01 4.10
C ARG A 51 -5.38 15.64 3.44
N GLU A 52 -5.56 16.38 2.35
CA GLU A 52 -4.46 17.06 1.68
C GLU A 52 -3.86 18.17 2.56
N LEU A 53 -4.71 19.03 3.13
CA LEU A 53 -4.28 20.07 4.07
C LEU A 53 -3.49 19.47 5.24
N LYS A 54 -3.94 18.33 5.78
CA LYS A 54 -3.24 17.61 6.85
C LYS A 54 -1.86 17.10 6.40
N ARG A 55 -1.72 16.59 5.18
CA ARG A 55 -0.44 16.09 4.64
C ARG A 55 0.56 17.21 4.38
N GLY A 56 0.10 18.33 3.83
CA GLY A 56 0.96 19.46 3.49
C GLY A 56 1.17 20.49 4.61
N ARG A 57 0.56 20.28 5.78
CA ARG A 57 0.71 21.19 6.93
C ARG A 57 2.15 21.16 7.43
N THR A 58 2.84 22.27 7.26
CA THR A 58 4.27 22.40 7.55
C THR A 58 4.49 23.59 8.48
N ARG A 59 5.29 23.36 9.53
CA ARG A 59 5.77 24.41 10.42
C ARG A 59 6.79 25.28 9.69
N GLN A 60 6.59 26.59 9.68
CA GLN A 60 7.44 27.59 9.06
C GLN A 60 7.85 28.64 10.10
N LEU A 61 8.89 29.42 9.76
CA LEU A 61 9.40 30.51 10.59
C LEU A 61 9.22 31.82 9.83
N ASP A 62 8.58 32.80 10.47
CA ASP A 62 8.45 34.15 9.89
C ASP A 62 9.76 34.96 10.05
N TYR A 63 9.81 36.14 9.43
CA TYR A 63 10.94 37.07 9.58
C TYR A 63 11.20 37.51 11.03
N LYS A 64 10.13 37.57 11.85
CA LYS A 64 10.19 37.93 13.27
C LYS A 64 10.54 36.73 14.17
N ARG A 65 10.90 35.58 13.59
CA ARG A 65 11.20 34.31 14.27
C ARG A 65 10.04 33.69 15.04
N ASN A 66 8.80 33.99 14.67
CA ASN A 66 7.63 33.28 15.16
C ASN A 66 7.36 32.05 14.30
N TYR A 67 6.98 30.97 14.97
CA TYR A 67 6.53 29.76 14.30
C TYR A 67 5.07 29.86 13.91
N TYR A 68 4.75 29.41 12.70
CA TYR A 68 3.38 29.25 12.24
C TYR A 68 3.23 28.01 11.38
N GLU A 69 1.99 27.52 11.26
CA GLU A 69 1.66 26.37 10.41
C GLU A 69 1.05 26.85 9.12
N GLN A 70 1.54 26.34 8.00
CA GLN A 70 0.99 26.66 6.68
C GLN A 70 0.90 25.40 5.83
N TYR A 71 -0.13 25.33 5.00
CA TYR A 71 -0.20 24.32 3.96
C TYR A 71 0.68 24.70 2.77
N ILE A 72 1.56 23.78 2.37
CA ILE A 72 2.43 23.92 1.19
C ILE A 72 2.12 22.77 0.23
N ALA A 73 1.78 23.08 -1.03
CA ALA A 73 1.39 22.08 -2.02
C ALA A 73 2.50 21.05 -2.28
N ALA A 74 3.75 21.52 -2.40
CA ALA A 74 4.90 20.66 -2.62
C ALA A 74 5.10 19.64 -1.49
N SER A 75 4.96 20.07 -0.23
CA SER A 75 5.01 19.18 0.93
C SER A 75 3.89 18.13 0.90
N GLY A 76 2.66 18.56 0.60
CA GLY A 76 1.51 17.65 0.49
C GLY A 76 1.69 16.58 -0.59
N ALA A 77 2.15 16.99 -1.77
CA ALA A 77 2.45 16.10 -2.89
C ALA A 77 3.57 15.09 -2.54
N ARG A 78 4.67 15.56 -1.94
CA ARG A 78 5.78 14.71 -1.49
C ARG A 78 5.31 13.64 -0.50
N VAL A 79 4.60 14.05 0.55
CA VAL A 79 4.07 13.14 1.57
C VAL A 79 3.06 12.16 0.97
N TYR A 80 2.24 12.59 0.00
CA TYR A 80 1.35 11.68 -0.72
C TYR A 80 2.12 10.61 -1.49
N LYS A 81 3.18 11.00 -2.23
CA LYS A 81 4.00 10.08 -3.02
C LYS A 81 4.70 9.06 -2.12
N GLU A 82 5.33 9.50 -1.04
CA GLU A 82 5.99 8.63 -0.06
C GLU A 82 5.01 7.62 0.57
N ASN A 83 3.82 8.09 0.98
CA ASN A 83 2.78 7.19 1.49
C ASN A 83 2.29 6.19 0.43
N ARG A 84 2.24 6.61 -0.85
CA ARG A 84 1.82 5.74 -1.95
C ARG A 84 2.87 4.68 -2.25
N GLU A 85 4.15 5.04 -2.22
CA GLU A 85 5.28 4.12 -2.33
C GLU A 85 5.26 3.09 -1.20
N ASN A 86 4.95 3.52 0.03
CA ASN A 86 4.80 2.64 1.18
C ASN A 86 3.51 1.80 1.18
N SER A 87 2.54 2.11 0.31
CA SER A 87 1.25 1.42 0.22
C SER A 87 1.33 0.17 -0.67
N HIS A 88 2.26 -0.74 -0.36
CA HIS A 88 2.39 -2.02 -1.04
C HIS A 88 2.28 -3.19 -0.05
N ALA A 89 2.00 -4.39 -0.57
CA ALA A 89 2.00 -5.58 0.26
C ALA A 89 3.42 -5.85 0.78
N ARG A 90 3.56 -6.03 2.09
CA ARG A 90 4.87 -6.36 2.70
C ARG A 90 5.46 -7.60 2.04
N ASP A 91 6.75 -7.48 1.73
CA ASP A 91 7.56 -8.52 1.09
C ASP A 91 7.54 -9.86 1.86
N HIS A 92 7.88 -10.94 1.17
CA HIS A 92 7.95 -12.30 1.70
C HIS A 92 9.03 -12.47 2.78
N ASN A 93 10.01 -11.56 2.83
CA ASN A 93 11.03 -11.44 3.88
C ASN A 93 10.49 -11.32 5.31
N LYS A 94 9.18 -11.06 5.46
CA LYS A 94 8.50 -11.01 6.76
C LYS A 94 8.23 -12.41 7.36
N TYR A 95 8.42 -13.47 6.59
CA TYR A 95 8.27 -14.87 7.01
C TYR A 95 9.62 -15.46 7.43
N SER A 96 9.60 -16.55 8.21
CA SER A 96 10.82 -17.20 8.69
C SER A 96 11.73 -17.60 7.52
N ALA A 97 12.98 -17.14 7.55
CA ALA A 97 14.00 -17.53 6.59
C ALA A 97 14.30 -19.04 6.67
N ALA A 98 14.27 -19.61 7.88
CA ALA A 98 14.43 -21.05 8.10
C ALA A 98 13.30 -21.84 7.42
N PHE A 99 12.05 -21.36 7.53
CA PHE A 99 10.93 -21.97 6.82
C PHE A 99 11.11 -21.92 5.30
N LEU A 100 11.49 -20.74 4.76
CA LEU A 100 11.66 -20.56 3.32
C LEU A 100 12.80 -21.43 2.76
N ALA A 101 13.87 -21.64 3.54
CA ALA A 101 14.98 -22.53 3.18
C ALA A 101 14.61 -24.02 3.30
N ALA A 102 13.83 -24.41 4.32
CA ALA A 102 13.42 -25.80 4.52
C ALA A 102 12.34 -26.24 3.51
N LEU A 103 11.58 -25.32 2.94
CA LEU A 103 10.45 -25.63 2.07
C LEU A 103 10.86 -26.39 0.78
N PRO A 104 11.88 -25.97 0.00
CA PRO A 104 12.37 -26.72 -1.16
C PRO A 104 12.88 -28.13 -0.81
N GLU A 105 13.68 -28.25 0.25
CA GLU A 105 14.28 -29.53 0.66
C GLU A 105 13.25 -30.59 1.08
N ASN A 106 12.10 -30.15 1.60
CA ASN A 106 11.05 -31.03 2.09
C ASN A 106 9.93 -31.29 1.08
N LEU A 107 9.83 -30.47 0.03
CA LEU A 107 8.91 -30.70 -1.09
C LEU A 107 9.55 -31.53 -2.20
N ALA A 108 10.88 -31.48 -2.36
CA ALA A 108 11.61 -32.31 -3.31
C ALA A 108 11.44 -33.81 -3.00
N PRO A 109 11.22 -34.66 -4.02
CA PRO A 109 11.07 -36.11 -3.82
C PRO A 109 12.37 -36.73 -3.30
N LYS A 110 12.29 -37.40 -2.15
CA LYS A 110 13.41 -38.14 -1.57
C LYS A 110 13.31 -39.59 -2.01
N LYS A 111 14.33 -40.10 -2.71
CA LYS A 111 14.33 -41.46 -3.30
C LYS A 111 13.10 -41.73 -4.19
N GLY A 112 12.66 -40.72 -4.94
CA GLY A 112 11.50 -40.82 -5.83
C GLY A 112 10.13 -40.70 -5.14
N LEU A 113 10.08 -40.55 -3.81
CA LEU A 113 8.83 -40.38 -3.07
C LEU A 113 8.69 -38.97 -2.50
N ARG A 114 7.54 -38.35 -2.77
CA ARG A 114 7.15 -37.07 -2.17
C ARG A 114 6.54 -37.33 -0.79
N ILE A 115 7.22 -36.88 0.27
CA ILE A 115 6.79 -37.10 1.66
C ILE A 115 5.75 -36.07 2.10
N HIS A 116 5.88 -34.82 1.65
CA HIS A 116 4.97 -33.74 2.01
C HIS A 116 4.37 -33.05 0.79
N SER A 117 3.08 -32.73 0.89
CA SER A 117 2.47 -31.65 0.10
C SER A 117 2.81 -30.30 0.72
N VAL A 118 2.59 -29.20 -0.02
CA VAL A 118 2.75 -27.84 0.52
C VAL A 118 1.92 -27.66 1.79
N ASP A 119 0.68 -28.15 1.78
CA ASP A 119 -0.24 -28.01 2.91
C ASP A 119 0.23 -28.80 4.13
N THR A 120 0.62 -30.07 3.91
CA THR A 120 1.12 -30.94 4.97
C THR A 120 2.38 -30.37 5.61
N PHE A 121 3.31 -29.85 4.80
CA PHE A 121 4.56 -29.26 5.28
C PHE A 121 4.31 -27.95 6.06
N VAL A 122 3.49 -27.04 5.54
CA VAL A 122 3.14 -25.79 6.22
C VAL A 122 2.52 -26.09 7.59
N HIS A 123 1.61 -27.06 7.65
CA HIS A 123 0.96 -27.42 8.90
C HIS A 123 1.93 -28.05 9.91
N SER A 124 2.74 -29.03 9.47
CA SER A 124 3.70 -29.71 10.34
C SER A 124 4.79 -28.76 10.85
N TYR A 125 5.36 -27.93 9.97
CA TYR A 125 6.38 -26.95 10.32
C TYR A 125 5.85 -25.94 11.33
N ARG A 126 4.66 -25.35 11.09
CA ARG A 126 4.06 -24.40 12.03
C ARG A 126 3.80 -25.02 13.41
N LYS A 127 3.48 -26.31 13.48
CA LYS A 127 3.28 -27.03 14.75
C LYS A 127 4.60 -27.23 15.51
N LEU A 128 5.69 -27.48 14.80
CA LEU A 128 7.03 -27.66 15.37
C LEU A 128 7.70 -26.34 15.75
N HIS A 129 7.35 -25.25 15.06
CA HIS A 129 7.95 -23.92 15.21
C HIS A 129 6.89 -22.85 15.53
N PRO A 130 6.25 -22.89 16.73
CA PRO A 130 5.13 -22.01 17.07
C PRO A 130 5.53 -20.53 17.16
N ASP A 131 6.79 -20.23 17.48
CA ASP A 131 7.31 -18.86 17.60
C ASP A 131 7.72 -18.27 16.24
N GLU A 132 7.80 -19.08 15.19
CA GLU A 132 8.18 -18.63 13.86
C GLU A 132 6.99 -18.09 13.08
N ARG A 133 7.25 -17.03 12.31
CA ARG A 133 6.24 -16.47 11.42
C ARG A 133 6.15 -17.27 10.12
N VAL A 134 5.28 -18.27 10.13
CA VAL A 134 5.03 -19.16 8.99
C VAL A 134 3.87 -18.65 8.12
N PRO A 135 4.00 -18.59 6.78
CA PRO A 135 2.91 -18.24 5.88
C PRO A 135 1.79 -19.30 5.88
N CYS A 136 0.56 -18.91 5.54
CA CYS A 136 -0.49 -19.90 5.28
C CYS A 136 -0.26 -20.61 3.93
N THR A 137 -0.86 -21.78 3.75
CA THR A 137 -0.71 -22.59 2.52
C THR A 137 -1.03 -21.78 1.26
N LYS A 138 -2.09 -20.97 1.28
CA LYS A 138 -2.45 -20.08 0.17
C LYS A 138 -1.35 -19.07 -0.16
N THR A 139 -0.68 -18.51 0.86
CA THR A 139 0.45 -17.61 0.66
C THR A 139 1.64 -18.34 0.06
N VAL A 140 1.93 -19.57 0.49
CA VAL A 140 3.02 -20.36 -0.11
C VAL A 140 2.77 -20.62 -1.59
N TYR A 141 1.56 -21.03 -1.98
CA TYR A 141 1.21 -21.16 -3.39
C TYR A 141 1.32 -19.84 -4.17
N ALA A 142 0.96 -18.70 -3.56
CA ALA A 142 1.16 -17.40 -4.18
C ALA A 142 2.64 -17.08 -4.42
N LEU A 143 3.53 -17.45 -3.49
CA LEU A 143 4.97 -17.27 -3.65
C LEU A 143 5.56 -18.19 -4.73
N ILE A 144 5.09 -19.44 -4.81
CA ILE A 144 5.46 -20.39 -5.87
C ILE A 144 5.01 -19.86 -7.24
N ASN A 145 3.75 -19.41 -7.36
CA ASN A 145 3.22 -18.87 -8.62
C ASN A 145 3.94 -17.58 -9.06
N ALA A 146 4.39 -16.77 -8.11
CA ALA A 146 5.19 -15.57 -8.37
C ALA A 146 6.67 -15.86 -8.65
N ALA A 147 7.09 -17.14 -8.69
CA ALA A 147 8.48 -17.58 -8.88
C ALA A 147 9.47 -16.96 -7.88
N VAL A 148 9.00 -16.61 -6.67
CA VAL A 148 9.84 -16.09 -5.58
C VAL A 148 10.64 -17.22 -4.92
N LEU A 149 10.09 -18.43 -4.93
CA LEU A 149 10.71 -19.63 -4.39
C LEU A 149 11.31 -20.47 -5.51
N PRO A 150 12.39 -21.24 -5.26
CA PRO A 150 13.04 -22.08 -6.26
C PRO A 150 12.27 -23.37 -6.60
N ILE A 151 10.95 -23.39 -6.38
CA ILE A 151 10.05 -24.54 -6.58
C ILE A 151 8.95 -24.12 -7.53
N ARG A 152 8.52 -25.02 -8.43
CA ARG A 152 7.36 -24.83 -9.29
C ARG A 152 6.30 -25.87 -8.97
N ASN A 153 5.04 -25.61 -9.35
CA ASN A 153 3.94 -26.55 -9.17
C ASN A 153 4.10 -27.86 -9.99
N ILE A 154 5.01 -27.88 -10.96
CA ILE A 154 5.30 -29.03 -11.81
C ILE A 154 6.36 -29.95 -11.15
N ASP A 155 7.06 -29.44 -10.13
CA ASP A 155 8.07 -30.17 -9.35
C ASP A 155 7.42 -30.95 -8.18
#